data_AF-A0A942GYY3-F1
#
_entry.id   AF-A0A942GYY3-F1
#
_cell.length_a   1.000
_cell.length_b   1.000
_cell.length_c   1.000
_cell.angle_alpha   90.00
_cell.angle_beta   90.00
_cell.angle_gamma   90.00
#
_symmetry.space_group_name_H-M   'P 1'
#
loop_
_entity.id
_entity.type
_entity.pdbx_description
1 polymer ?
#
loop_
_entity_poly.entity_id
_entity_poly.type
_entity_poly.pdbx_seq_one_letter_code
_entity_poly.pdbx_strand_id
1 'polypeptide(L)'
;MKRGLIAGALVVLAAAGAAGYWWSRNHLVPVPLASDDAYFVRANPDPGQDQAKVVALLPPGPGLHAFILRQVGEPLFRQQADGTWAGFLAGSLWGSANHRHWRVRLRQAVRLHDGHLMDARWALSALRRMEDGPFKAEVTAKVVDDHTFDLDFKSPWDLPRLLSSPDALLLTGSGLHAIGTGPFMLSPIESGDAALVRFDGFRHGNAGFAEVQLPEDAGLMDGHRWAQDIIARRYAWAVFPGNVPPDDMAAVRNAPYDQIRLKDGGVWFISRRMRRLHPNLEDWSATPLFGAWQADMDLPYDPR
;
A
#
# COMPACT_ATOMS: atom_id res chain seq x y z
N MET A 1 26.90 -57.04 -28.73
CA MET A 1 25.53 -56.45 -28.72
C MET A 1 25.03 -55.99 -27.34
N LYS A 2 25.12 -56.79 -26.25
CA LYS A 2 24.52 -56.41 -24.95
C LYS A 2 25.06 -55.12 -24.28
N ARG A 3 26.35 -54.80 -24.44
CA ARG A 3 26.95 -53.58 -23.85
C ARG A 3 26.45 -52.27 -24.48
N GLY A 4 26.13 -52.27 -25.78
CA GLY A 4 25.59 -51.09 -26.47
C GLY A 4 24.15 -50.75 -26.05
N LEU A 5 23.33 -51.78 -25.79
CA LEU A 5 21.97 -51.59 -25.29
C LEU A 5 21.93 -51.00 -23.87
N ILE A 6 22.82 -51.45 -22.98
CA ILE A 6 22.90 -50.93 -21.61
C ILE A 6 23.38 -49.48 -21.60
N ALA A 7 24.41 -49.14 -22.40
CA ALA A 7 24.89 -47.77 -22.52
C ALA A 7 23.81 -46.84 -23.09
N GLY A 8 23.07 -47.27 -24.13
CA GLY A 8 21.95 -46.51 -24.68
C GLY A 8 20.84 -46.26 -23.66
N ALA A 9 20.47 -47.28 -22.87
CA ALA A 9 19.45 -47.15 -21.83
C ALA A 9 19.86 -46.16 -20.72
N LEU A 10 21.13 -46.16 -20.30
CA LEU A 10 21.64 -45.23 -19.29
C LEU A 10 21.62 -43.77 -19.79
N VAL A 11 21.95 -43.52 -21.06
CA VAL A 11 21.89 -42.17 -21.64
C VAL A 11 20.44 -41.67 -21.69
N VAL A 12 19.49 -42.51 -22.10
CA VAL A 12 18.07 -42.15 -22.15
C VAL A 12 17.54 -41.84 -20.75
N LEU A 13 17.86 -42.66 -19.74
CA LEU A 13 17.47 -42.41 -18.36
C LEU A 13 18.09 -41.13 -17.79
N ALA A 14 19.36 -40.85 -18.08
CA ALA A 14 20.01 -39.62 -17.67
C ALA A 14 19.38 -38.38 -18.33
N ALA A 15 19.06 -38.45 -19.63
CA ALA A 15 18.38 -37.37 -20.34
C ALA A 15 16.95 -37.15 -19.81
N ALA A 16 16.20 -38.22 -19.55
CA ALA A 16 14.86 -38.13 -18.96
C ALA A 16 14.91 -37.56 -17.53
N GLY A 17 15.90 -37.96 -16.72
CA GLY A 17 16.13 -37.40 -15.39
C GLY A 17 16.47 -35.91 -15.44
N ALA A 18 17.34 -35.50 -16.36
CA ALA A 18 17.70 -34.10 -16.57
C ALA A 18 16.50 -33.26 -17.07
N ALA A 19 15.70 -33.78 -18.00
CA ALA A 19 14.50 -33.14 -18.50
C ALA A 19 13.42 -33.02 -17.41
N GLY A 20 13.20 -34.08 -16.62
CA GLY A 20 12.28 -34.07 -15.49
C GLY A 20 12.71 -33.11 -14.38
N TYR A 21 14.02 -33.03 -14.11
CA TYR A 21 14.59 -32.06 -13.18
C TYR A 21 14.49 -30.61 -13.66
N TRP A 22 14.74 -30.38 -14.96
CA TRP A 22 14.58 -29.06 -15.56
C TRP A 22 13.11 -28.63 -15.57
N TRP A 23 12.21 -29.54 -15.93
CA TRP A 23 10.77 -29.31 -15.91
C TRP A 23 10.28 -29.02 -14.48
N SER A 24 10.63 -29.84 -13.48
CA SER A 24 10.20 -29.61 -12.10
C SER A 24 10.73 -28.31 -11.50
N ARG A 25 11.92 -27.85 -11.94
CA ARG A 25 12.50 -26.57 -11.50
C ARG A 25 11.87 -25.34 -12.15
N ASN A 26 11.39 -25.45 -13.39
CA ASN A 26 10.93 -24.31 -14.18
C ASN A 26 9.42 -24.33 -14.43
N HIS A 27 8.73 -25.39 -14.01
CA HIS A 27 7.28 -25.46 -14.09
C HIS A 27 6.68 -24.47 -13.09
N LEU A 28 5.92 -23.53 -13.63
CA LEU A 28 5.24 -22.49 -12.87
C LEU A 28 3.89 -23.01 -12.40
N VAL A 29 3.68 -23.00 -11.08
CA VAL A 29 2.42 -23.38 -10.46
C VAL A 29 1.68 -22.11 -10.02
N PRO A 30 0.36 -22.00 -10.26
CA PRO A 30 -0.41 -20.86 -9.80
C PRO A 30 -0.34 -20.71 -8.27
N VAL A 31 -0.12 -19.49 -7.79
CA VAL A 31 -0.26 -19.13 -6.39
C VAL A 31 -1.64 -18.48 -6.20
N PRO A 32 -2.52 -19.04 -5.35
CA PRO A 32 -3.84 -18.46 -5.12
C PRO A 32 -3.73 -17.04 -4.57
N LEU A 33 -4.44 -16.10 -5.21
CA LEU A 33 -4.57 -14.72 -4.75
C LEU A 33 -6.05 -14.45 -4.48
N ALA A 34 -6.36 -13.99 -3.26
CA ALA A 34 -7.67 -13.49 -2.91
C ALA A 34 -7.93 -12.11 -3.57
N SER A 35 -9.20 -11.72 -3.62
CA SER A 35 -9.59 -10.36 -4.03
C SER A 35 -9.11 -9.32 -3.03
N ASP A 36 -8.86 -8.12 -3.52
CA ASP A 36 -8.50 -6.95 -2.73
C ASP A 36 -9.70 -6.10 -2.29
N ASP A 37 -10.92 -6.45 -2.73
CA ASP A 37 -12.15 -5.67 -2.43
C ASP A 37 -12.37 -5.45 -0.93
N ALA A 38 -11.93 -6.40 -0.09
CA ALA A 38 -12.04 -6.30 1.37
C ALA A 38 -11.21 -5.15 1.97
N TYR A 39 -10.21 -4.63 1.24
CA TYR A 39 -9.36 -3.53 1.71
C TYR A 39 -9.91 -2.15 1.34
N PHE A 40 -10.95 -2.09 0.50
CA PHE A 40 -11.43 -0.85 -0.08
C PHE A 40 -12.90 -0.65 0.21
N VAL A 41 -13.18 0.14 1.24
CA VAL A 41 -14.53 0.63 1.50
C VAL A 41 -14.74 1.85 0.63
N ARG A 42 -15.72 1.82 -0.28
CA ARG A 42 -16.01 2.99 -1.12
C ARG A 42 -16.47 4.14 -0.23
N ALA A 43 -15.85 5.31 -0.40
CA ALA A 43 -16.37 6.52 0.21
C ALA A 43 -17.72 6.87 -0.41
N ASN A 44 -18.63 7.39 0.41
CA ASN A 44 -19.92 7.88 -0.05
C ASN A 44 -20.13 9.26 0.58
N PRO A 45 -19.51 10.34 0.06
CA PRO A 45 -19.77 11.69 0.54
C PRO A 45 -21.09 12.23 -0.02
N ASP A 46 -21.78 13.08 0.74
CA ASP A 46 -22.93 13.80 0.22
C ASP A 46 -22.48 14.84 -0.84
N PRO A 47 -23.39 15.31 -1.73
CA PRO A 47 -23.02 16.30 -2.75
C PRO A 47 -22.29 17.52 -2.16
N GLY A 48 -21.11 17.82 -2.70
CA GLY A 48 -20.26 18.94 -2.26
C GLY A 48 -19.36 18.64 -1.06
N GLN A 49 -19.57 17.52 -0.36
CA GLN A 49 -18.67 17.07 0.71
C GLN A 49 -17.42 16.38 0.16
N ASP A 50 -17.47 15.89 -1.06
CA ASP A 50 -16.32 15.33 -1.79
C ASP A 50 -15.21 16.36 -2.03
N GLN A 51 -15.51 17.65 -1.87
CA GLN A 51 -14.56 18.77 -1.92
C GLN A 51 -13.94 19.10 -0.56
N ALA A 52 -14.24 18.31 0.48
CA ALA A 52 -13.68 18.52 1.81
C ALA A 52 -12.15 18.46 1.77
N LYS A 53 -11.53 19.42 2.44
CA LYS A 53 -10.12 19.40 2.78
C LYS A 53 -9.99 19.03 4.24
N VAL A 54 -9.05 18.15 4.54
CA VAL A 54 -8.83 17.71 5.91
C VAL A 54 -7.39 17.95 6.32
N VAL A 55 -7.18 18.16 7.61
CA VAL A 55 -5.86 18.42 8.17
C VAL A 55 -5.47 17.24 9.06
N ALA A 56 -4.28 16.71 8.81
CA ALA A 56 -3.71 15.57 9.49
C ALA A 56 -2.49 16.03 10.28
N LEU A 57 -2.64 16.18 11.60
CA LEU A 57 -1.51 16.50 12.47
C LEU A 57 -0.81 15.19 12.86
N LEU A 58 0.28 14.89 12.16
CA LEU A 58 1.02 13.64 12.32
C LEU A 58 2.43 13.91 12.85
N PRO A 59 3.02 12.97 13.62
CA PRO A 59 4.39 13.13 14.12
C PRO A 59 5.39 13.14 12.96
N PRO A 60 6.36 14.07 12.95
CA PRO A 60 7.38 14.09 11.91
C PRO A 60 8.27 12.84 11.99
N GLY A 61 8.95 12.53 10.87
CA GLY A 61 9.93 11.44 10.78
C GLY A 61 9.47 10.27 9.90
N PRO A 62 10.11 9.08 10.06
CA PRO A 62 9.91 7.95 9.14
C PRO A 62 8.45 7.47 9.03
N GLY A 63 7.68 7.53 10.13
CA GLY A 63 6.26 7.14 10.13
C GLY A 63 5.39 8.03 9.25
N LEU A 64 5.62 9.35 9.25
CA LEU A 64 4.91 10.28 8.37
C LEU A 64 5.25 10.00 6.91
N HIS A 65 6.54 9.77 6.61
CA HIS A 65 6.96 9.42 5.26
C HIS A 65 6.30 8.12 4.78
N ALA A 66 6.31 7.07 5.60
CA ALA A 66 5.64 5.81 5.29
C ALA A 66 4.12 6.00 5.08
N PHE A 67 3.48 6.78 5.95
CA PHE A 67 2.05 7.10 5.83
C PHE A 67 1.74 7.76 4.48
N ILE A 68 2.50 8.79 4.11
CA ILE A 68 2.37 9.51 2.83
C ILE A 68 2.54 8.55 1.67
N LEU A 69 3.64 7.79 1.62
CA LEU A 69 3.93 6.90 0.50
C LEU A 69 2.83 5.84 0.31
N ARG A 70 2.23 5.33 1.40
CA ARG A 70 1.13 4.36 1.35
C ARG A 70 -0.19 4.94 0.84
N GLN A 71 -0.35 6.26 0.83
CA GLN A 71 -1.49 6.91 0.17
C GLN A 71 -1.24 7.14 -1.34
N VAL A 72 0.04 7.18 -1.74
CA VAL A 72 0.48 7.45 -3.12
C VAL A 72 0.66 6.17 -3.91
N GLY A 73 1.24 5.14 -3.30
CA GLY A 73 1.58 3.87 -3.93
C GLY A 73 0.67 2.73 -3.47
N GLU A 74 0.56 1.71 -4.32
CA GLU A 74 -0.03 0.43 -3.97
C GLU A 74 1.03 -0.67 -4.10
N PRO A 75 0.96 -1.76 -3.31
CA PRO A 75 1.83 -2.92 -3.47
C PRO A 75 1.33 -3.85 -4.59
N LEU A 76 2.14 -4.85 -4.98
CA LEU A 76 1.67 -5.94 -5.85
C LEU A 76 0.76 -6.91 -5.08
N PHE A 77 1.11 -7.21 -3.84
CA PHE A 77 0.42 -8.18 -3.00
C PHE A 77 0.22 -7.62 -1.58
N ARG A 78 -0.73 -8.19 -0.84
CA ARG A 78 -0.90 -7.91 0.58
C ARG A 78 -1.15 -9.20 1.34
N GLN A 79 -0.58 -9.32 2.53
CA GLN A 79 -0.93 -10.43 3.42
C GLN A 79 -2.27 -10.13 4.10
N GLN A 80 -3.17 -11.11 4.11
CA GLN A 80 -4.40 -11.09 4.87
C GLN A 80 -4.15 -11.54 6.31
N ALA A 81 -5.10 -11.25 7.21
CA ALA A 81 -5.01 -11.63 8.62
C ALA A 81 -4.96 -13.15 8.85
N ASP A 82 -5.53 -13.94 7.93
CA ASP A 82 -5.47 -15.40 7.94
C ASP A 82 -4.16 -15.97 7.34
N GLY A 83 -3.23 -15.10 6.95
CA GLY A 83 -1.94 -15.45 6.36
C GLY A 83 -1.98 -15.70 4.85
N THR A 84 -3.16 -15.66 4.21
CA THR A 84 -3.27 -15.78 2.75
C THR A 84 -2.83 -14.50 2.03
N TRP A 85 -2.69 -14.59 0.71
CA TRP A 85 -2.25 -13.48 -0.13
C TRP A 85 -3.39 -12.89 -0.93
N ALA A 86 -3.55 -11.56 -0.88
CA ALA A 86 -4.42 -10.83 -1.77
C ALA A 86 -3.63 -10.22 -2.94
N GLY A 87 -4.15 -10.36 -4.15
CA GLY A 87 -3.61 -9.72 -5.34
C GLY A 87 -4.09 -8.28 -5.43
N PHE A 88 -3.18 -7.32 -5.24
CA PHE A 88 -3.51 -5.90 -5.20
C PHE A 88 -3.33 -5.28 -6.59
N LEU A 89 -2.13 -4.85 -6.97
CA LEU A 89 -1.82 -4.50 -8.37
C LEU A 89 -1.58 -5.73 -9.25
N ALA A 90 -1.21 -6.87 -8.65
CA ALA A 90 -1.14 -8.15 -9.36
C ALA A 90 -2.52 -8.81 -9.39
N GLY A 91 -2.96 -9.22 -10.59
CA GLY A 91 -4.18 -10.02 -10.77
C GLY A 91 -3.93 -11.53 -10.72
N SER A 92 -2.71 -11.97 -11.01
CA SER A 92 -2.34 -13.40 -10.91
C SER A 92 -0.84 -13.57 -10.67
N LEU A 93 -0.49 -14.67 -10.02
CA LEU A 93 0.90 -15.02 -9.73
C LEU A 93 1.14 -16.51 -9.99
N TRP A 94 2.30 -16.83 -10.55
CA TRP A 94 2.81 -18.19 -10.62
C TRP A 94 4.24 -18.23 -10.08
N GLY A 95 4.57 -19.30 -9.38
CA GLY A 95 5.92 -19.54 -8.85
C GLY A 95 6.41 -20.93 -9.20
N SER A 96 7.71 -21.08 -9.40
CA SER A 96 8.33 -22.40 -9.50
C SER A 96 8.46 -23.06 -8.13
N ALA A 97 8.50 -24.40 -8.10
CA ALA A 97 8.67 -25.16 -6.87
C ALA A 97 9.96 -24.84 -6.09
N ASN A 98 10.98 -24.30 -6.76
CA ASN A 98 12.24 -23.89 -6.15
C ASN A 98 12.28 -22.39 -5.76
N HIS A 99 11.18 -21.65 -5.93
CA HIS A 99 11.05 -20.22 -5.61
C HIS A 99 12.07 -19.30 -6.31
N ARG A 100 12.60 -19.71 -7.46
CA ARG A 100 13.56 -18.92 -8.25
C ARG A 100 12.94 -18.29 -9.49
N HIS A 101 11.81 -18.77 -9.96
CA HIS A 101 11.15 -18.26 -11.14
C HIS A 101 9.72 -17.87 -10.78
N TRP A 102 9.38 -16.62 -11.07
CA TRP A 102 8.06 -16.08 -10.79
C TRP A 102 7.52 -15.38 -12.02
N ARG A 103 6.23 -15.57 -12.29
CA ARG A 103 5.49 -14.83 -13.29
C ARG A 103 4.40 -14.03 -12.61
N VAL A 104 4.38 -12.73 -12.88
CA VAL A 104 3.36 -11.82 -12.36
C VAL A 104 2.54 -11.30 -13.52
N ARG A 105 1.21 -11.41 -13.41
CA ARG A 105 0.29 -10.72 -14.31
C ARG A 105 -0.40 -9.59 -13.55
N LEU A 106 -0.22 -8.37 -14.03
CA LEU A 106 -0.80 -7.15 -13.50
C LEU A 106 -2.30 -7.06 -13.81
N ARG A 107 -3.01 -6.31 -12.97
CA ARG A 107 -4.37 -5.86 -13.30
C ARG A 107 -4.32 -4.88 -14.46
N GLN A 108 -5.32 -4.97 -15.32
CA GLN A 108 -5.48 -4.09 -16.47
C GLN A 108 -6.22 -2.81 -16.07
N ALA A 109 -6.11 -1.78 -16.92
CA ALA A 109 -6.82 -0.50 -16.75
C ALA A 109 -6.54 0.25 -15.43
N VAL A 110 -5.41 -0.04 -14.76
CA VAL A 110 -4.95 0.75 -13.62
C VAL A 110 -4.28 2.01 -14.14
N ARG A 111 -4.74 3.18 -13.70
CA ARG A 111 -4.16 4.48 -14.07
C ARG A 111 -3.09 4.89 -13.08
N LEU A 112 -2.01 5.44 -13.60
CA LEU A 112 -0.99 6.15 -12.86
C LEU A 112 -1.45 7.58 -12.60
N HIS A 113 -0.85 8.24 -11.60
CA HIS A 113 -1.13 9.64 -11.25
C HIS A 113 -0.92 10.64 -12.39
N ASP A 114 -0.06 10.32 -13.36
CA ASP A 114 0.20 11.13 -14.54
C ASP A 114 -0.80 10.89 -15.71
N GLY A 115 -1.79 10.01 -15.50
CA GLY A 115 -2.84 9.68 -16.46
C GLY A 115 -2.53 8.50 -17.39
N HIS A 116 -1.28 8.03 -17.46
CA HIS A 116 -0.93 6.84 -18.23
C HIS A 116 -1.50 5.57 -17.60
N LEU A 117 -1.57 4.49 -18.38
CA LEU A 117 -1.90 3.17 -17.86
C LEU A 117 -0.66 2.48 -17.30
N MET A 118 -0.82 1.79 -16.18
CA MET A 118 0.21 0.94 -15.61
C MET A 118 0.45 -0.26 -16.53
N ASP A 119 1.71 -0.47 -16.90
CA ASP A 119 2.18 -1.61 -17.68
C ASP A 119 3.30 -2.36 -16.95
N ALA A 120 3.70 -3.51 -17.51
CA ALA A 120 4.77 -4.34 -16.97
C ALA A 120 6.13 -3.62 -16.94
N ARG A 121 6.40 -2.70 -17.87
CA ARG A 121 7.67 -1.95 -17.93
C ARG A 121 7.76 -0.97 -16.78
N TRP A 122 6.70 -0.22 -16.54
CA TRP A 122 6.58 0.71 -15.41
C TRP A 122 6.69 -0.05 -14.09
N ALA A 123 5.95 -1.14 -13.92
CA ALA A 123 6.00 -1.93 -12.69
C ALA A 123 7.42 -2.46 -12.38
N LEU A 124 8.11 -3.00 -13.39
CA LEU A 124 9.51 -3.43 -13.23
C LEU A 124 10.45 -2.24 -12.93
N SER A 125 10.20 -1.08 -13.51
CA SER A 125 10.99 0.13 -13.22
C SER A 125 10.83 0.59 -11.77
N ALA A 126 9.61 0.49 -11.22
CA ALA A 126 9.33 0.79 -9.82
C ALA A 126 10.01 -0.24 -8.89
N LEU A 127 9.88 -1.53 -9.18
CA LEU A 127 10.52 -2.60 -8.39
C LEU A 127 12.05 -2.44 -8.31
N ARG A 128 12.71 -2.01 -9.39
CA ARG A 128 14.16 -1.77 -9.41
C ARG A 128 14.61 -0.59 -8.56
N ARG A 129 13.69 0.33 -8.22
CA ARG A 129 13.98 1.49 -7.37
C ARG A 129 13.89 1.17 -5.88
N MET A 130 13.26 0.06 -5.50
CA MET A 130 13.20 -0.37 -4.12
C MET A 130 14.63 -0.48 -3.57
N GLU A 131 14.91 0.24 -2.49
CA GLU A 131 16.27 0.40 -2.01
C GLU A 131 16.83 -0.90 -1.42
N ASP A 132 15.95 -1.67 -0.79
CA ASP A 132 16.24 -2.93 -0.13
C ASP A 132 15.66 -4.12 -0.90
N GLY A 133 16.42 -5.22 -0.93
CA GLY A 133 15.97 -6.51 -1.45
C GLY A 133 16.68 -7.00 -2.73
N PRO A 134 16.29 -8.18 -3.23
CA PRO A 134 16.98 -8.87 -4.33
C PRO A 134 16.91 -8.16 -5.68
N PHE A 135 16.09 -7.11 -5.83
CA PHE A 135 15.78 -6.49 -7.12
C PHE A 135 16.93 -5.71 -7.75
N LYS A 136 17.97 -5.35 -6.97
CA LYS A 136 19.15 -4.63 -7.49
C LYS A 136 20.23 -5.56 -8.08
N ALA A 137 20.42 -6.76 -7.53
CA ALA A 137 21.60 -7.59 -7.83
C ALA A 137 21.30 -9.08 -8.09
N GLU A 138 20.14 -9.58 -7.66
CA GLU A 138 19.83 -11.01 -7.67
C GLU A 138 18.74 -11.40 -8.66
N VAL A 139 18.01 -10.44 -9.22
CA VAL A 139 16.91 -10.70 -10.14
C VAL A 139 17.26 -10.36 -11.59
N THR A 140 16.89 -11.24 -12.51
CA THR A 140 16.72 -10.91 -13.93
C THR A 140 15.23 -10.74 -14.17
N ALA A 141 14.82 -9.58 -14.68
CA ALA A 141 13.43 -9.30 -14.96
C ALA A 141 13.19 -9.17 -16.46
N LYS A 142 12.14 -9.81 -16.97
CA LYS A 142 11.78 -9.81 -18.39
C LYS A 142 10.31 -9.48 -18.56
N VAL A 143 10.01 -8.49 -19.39
CA VAL A 143 8.64 -8.23 -19.86
C VAL A 143 8.25 -9.33 -20.85
N VAL A 144 7.13 -10.00 -20.57
CA VAL A 144 6.54 -11.02 -21.44
C VAL A 144 5.55 -10.37 -22.40
N ASP A 145 4.69 -9.50 -21.87
CA ASP A 145 3.72 -8.67 -22.59
C ASP A 145 3.39 -7.41 -21.77
N ASP A 146 2.45 -6.58 -22.23
CA ASP A 146 2.11 -5.29 -21.62
C ASP A 146 1.68 -5.39 -20.14
N HIS A 147 1.19 -6.54 -19.69
CA HIS A 147 0.74 -6.72 -18.31
C HIS A 147 1.37 -7.93 -17.62
N THR A 148 2.37 -8.56 -18.22
CA THR A 148 3.00 -9.76 -17.68
C THR A 148 4.51 -9.62 -17.69
N PHE A 149 5.14 -9.94 -16.58
CA PHE A 149 6.59 -10.04 -16.49
C PHE A 149 7.03 -11.27 -15.70
N ASP A 150 8.22 -11.74 -16.04
CA ASP A 150 8.93 -12.82 -15.37
C ASP A 150 10.06 -12.25 -14.51
N LEU A 151 10.29 -12.87 -13.36
CA LEU A 151 11.39 -12.60 -12.44
C LEU A 151 12.16 -13.90 -12.18
N ASP A 152 13.44 -13.89 -12.51
CA ASP A 152 14.37 -14.99 -12.32
C ASP A 152 15.41 -14.62 -11.26
N PHE A 153 15.39 -15.30 -10.11
CA PHE A 153 16.27 -15.04 -8.99
C PHE A 153 17.46 -16.01 -8.95
N LYS A 154 18.65 -15.49 -8.60
CA LYS A 154 19.87 -16.29 -8.36
C LYS A 154 19.74 -17.20 -7.14
N SER A 155 18.93 -16.83 -6.16
CA SER A 155 18.63 -17.58 -4.94
C SER A 155 17.10 -17.76 -4.79
N PRO A 156 16.61 -18.74 -4.02
CA PRO A 156 15.17 -18.86 -3.75
C PRO A 156 14.63 -17.66 -2.96
N TRP A 157 13.50 -17.11 -3.37
CA TRP A 157 12.82 -15.99 -2.70
C TRP A 157 11.30 -16.21 -2.62
N ASP A 158 10.70 -16.00 -1.45
CA ASP A 158 9.24 -15.96 -1.27
C ASP A 158 8.70 -14.61 -1.77
N LEU A 159 8.40 -14.54 -3.06
CA LEU A 159 8.04 -13.28 -3.73
C LEU A 159 6.80 -12.60 -3.13
N PRO A 160 5.67 -13.29 -2.85
CA PRO A 160 4.52 -12.69 -2.18
C PRO A 160 4.91 -11.99 -0.88
N ARG A 161 5.68 -12.65 -0.02
CA ARG A 161 6.10 -12.10 1.26
C ARG A 161 7.03 -10.91 1.11
N LEU A 162 7.97 -10.99 0.17
CA LEU A 162 8.89 -9.90 -0.13
C LEU A 162 8.13 -8.65 -0.59
N LEU A 163 7.14 -8.83 -1.46
CA LEU A 163 6.39 -7.75 -2.11
C LEU A 163 5.07 -7.38 -1.42
N SER A 164 4.82 -7.98 -0.26
CA SER A 164 3.76 -7.55 0.66
C SER A 164 4.30 -6.71 1.82
N SER A 165 5.62 -6.47 1.86
CA SER A 165 6.20 -5.67 2.93
C SER A 165 5.62 -4.25 2.89
N PRO A 166 5.54 -3.56 4.03
CA PRO A 166 4.91 -2.25 4.08
C PRO A 166 5.59 -1.17 3.21
N ASP A 167 6.85 -1.42 2.81
CA ASP A 167 7.66 -0.56 1.96
C ASP A 167 7.71 -1.03 0.50
N ALA A 168 7.06 -2.16 0.17
CA ALA A 168 6.97 -2.72 -1.18
C ALA A 168 5.90 -2.05 -2.05
N LEU A 169 5.92 -0.73 -2.09
CA LEU A 169 5.02 0.08 -2.89
C LEU A 169 5.59 0.29 -4.30
N LEU A 170 4.75 0.20 -5.33
CA LEU A 170 5.17 0.56 -6.68
C LEU A 170 5.04 2.05 -6.87
N LEU A 171 6.20 2.70 -6.87
CA LEU A 171 6.35 4.13 -7.06
C LEU A 171 7.50 4.40 -8.03
N THR A 172 7.34 5.43 -8.85
CA THR A 172 8.42 6.02 -9.65
C THR A 172 8.56 7.49 -9.32
N GLY A 173 9.68 8.12 -9.71
CA GLY A 173 9.99 9.47 -9.26
C GLY A 173 10.46 9.52 -7.80
N SER A 174 10.55 10.71 -7.22
CA SER A 174 10.94 10.94 -5.83
C SER A 174 10.36 12.25 -5.33
N GLY A 175 10.14 12.34 -4.01
CA GLY A 175 9.56 13.54 -3.38
C GLY A 175 8.21 13.91 -4.01
N LEU A 176 8.03 15.18 -4.34
CA LEU A 176 6.80 15.72 -4.95
C LEU A 176 6.49 15.19 -6.36
N HIS A 177 7.45 14.52 -7.00
CA HIS A 177 7.25 13.90 -8.31
C HIS A 177 7.03 12.39 -8.22
N ALA A 178 6.72 11.87 -7.03
CA ALA A 178 6.35 10.48 -6.87
C ALA A 178 5.07 10.20 -7.66
N ILE A 179 5.14 9.25 -8.59
CA ILE A 179 4.03 8.76 -9.39
C ILE A 179 3.72 7.35 -8.92
N GLY A 180 2.51 7.15 -8.45
CA GLY A 180 1.96 5.85 -8.06
C GLY A 180 0.60 5.59 -8.69
N THR A 181 -0.13 4.66 -8.08
CA THR A 181 -1.50 4.27 -8.46
C THR A 181 -2.50 4.49 -7.32
N GLY A 182 -2.04 4.97 -6.17
CA GLY A 182 -2.84 5.11 -4.96
C GLY A 182 -3.91 6.20 -5.05
N PRO A 183 -4.78 6.29 -4.03
CA PRO A 183 -5.92 7.22 -4.00
C PRO A 183 -5.53 8.71 -3.93
N PHE A 184 -4.27 9.03 -3.62
CA PHE A 184 -3.81 10.41 -3.51
C PHE A 184 -2.48 10.64 -4.24
N MET A 185 -2.28 11.87 -4.69
CA MET A 185 -1.05 12.37 -5.30
C MET A 185 -0.38 13.34 -4.35
N LEU A 186 0.94 13.41 -4.38
CA LEU A 186 1.67 14.47 -3.68
C LEU A 186 1.51 15.80 -4.42
N SER A 187 1.16 16.84 -3.67
CA SER A 187 1.13 18.22 -4.15
C SER A 187 1.96 19.11 -3.22
N PRO A 188 2.85 19.96 -3.76
CA PRO A 188 3.41 21.04 -2.96
C PRO A 188 2.31 22.02 -2.55
N ILE A 189 2.39 22.51 -1.32
CA ILE A 189 1.68 23.72 -0.91
C ILE A 189 2.70 24.85 -0.83
N GLU A 190 2.33 26.07 -1.21
CA GLU A 190 3.21 27.26 -1.16
C GLU A 190 3.78 27.54 0.25
N SER A 191 3.17 26.99 1.31
CA SER A 191 3.61 27.13 2.70
C SER A 191 4.84 26.28 3.07
N GLY A 192 5.28 25.37 2.20
CA GLY A 192 6.33 24.39 2.52
C GLY A 192 5.81 23.08 3.14
N ASP A 193 4.49 22.98 3.39
CA ASP A 193 3.85 21.76 3.87
C ASP A 193 3.59 20.76 2.73
N ALA A 194 3.43 19.48 3.08
CA ALA A 194 2.98 18.46 2.15
C ALA A 194 1.44 18.42 2.07
N ALA A 195 0.90 18.33 0.85
CA ALA A 195 -0.49 17.97 0.61
C ALA A 195 -0.59 16.63 -0.12
N LEU A 196 -1.62 15.87 0.23
CA LEU A 196 -2.14 14.78 -0.57
C LEU A 196 -3.41 15.25 -1.27
N VAL A 197 -3.41 15.29 -2.60
CA VAL A 197 -4.58 15.66 -3.41
C VAL A 197 -5.21 14.39 -3.96
N ARG A 198 -6.53 14.30 -3.94
CA ARG A 198 -7.25 13.13 -4.44
C ARG A 198 -6.90 12.83 -5.90
N PHE A 199 -6.70 11.55 -6.19
CA PHE A 199 -6.58 11.04 -7.54
C PHE A 199 -7.91 10.44 -8.01
N ASP A 200 -8.65 11.17 -8.86
CA ASP A 200 -9.94 10.70 -9.39
C ASP A 200 -9.81 9.50 -10.36
N GLY A 201 -8.60 9.18 -10.80
CA GLY A 201 -8.31 7.99 -11.61
C GLY A 201 -8.14 6.70 -10.79
N PHE A 202 -8.33 6.75 -9.47
CA PHE A 202 -8.12 5.61 -8.60
C PHE A 202 -9.10 4.47 -8.91
N ARG A 203 -8.59 3.25 -9.05
CA ARG A 203 -9.35 2.09 -9.59
C ARG A 203 -10.53 1.65 -8.72
N HIS A 204 -10.52 1.98 -7.44
CA HIS A 204 -11.60 1.66 -6.48
C HIS A 204 -12.62 2.80 -6.33
N GLY A 205 -12.47 3.88 -7.10
CA GLY A 205 -13.30 5.08 -7.05
C GLY A 205 -12.64 6.22 -6.29
N ASN A 206 -13.39 7.31 -6.09
CA ASN A 206 -12.86 8.51 -5.48
C ASN A 206 -12.73 8.35 -3.96
N ALA A 207 -11.63 8.87 -3.40
CA ALA A 207 -11.54 9.08 -1.98
C ALA A 207 -12.59 10.11 -1.49
N GLY A 208 -12.99 10.00 -0.23
CA GLY A 208 -14.11 10.78 0.33
C GLY A 208 -13.84 12.27 0.52
N PHE A 209 -12.57 12.68 0.44
CA PHE A 209 -12.13 14.08 0.55
C PHE A 209 -11.20 14.41 -0.62
N ALA A 210 -11.14 15.70 -0.97
CA ALA A 210 -10.35 16.21 -2.07
C ALA A 210 -8.87 16.41 -1.71
N GLU A 211 -8.57 16.71 -0.43
CA GLU A 211 -7.22 17.08 -0.01
C GLU A 211 -6.96 16.70 1.46
N VAL A 212 -5.72 16.30 1.75
CA VAL A 212 -5.17 16.17 3.10
C VAL A 212 -3.97 17.09 3.23
N GLN A 213 -4.04 18.01 4.18
CA GLN A 213 -2.95 18.90 4.55
C GLN A 213 -2.17 18.27 5.69
N LEU A 214 -0.86 18.15 5.52
CA LEU A 214 0.07 17.56 6.48
C LEU A 214 1.04 18.64 6.93
N PRO A 215 0.65 19.52 7.87
CA PRO A 215 1.53 20.58 8.32
C PRO A 215 2.74 19.99 9.06
N GLU A 216 3.94 20.44 8.69
CA GLU A 216 5.20 20.04 9.34
C GLU A 216 5.68 21.10 10.36
N ASP A 217 4.75 21.72 11.10
CA ASP A 217 5.10 22.69 12.16
C ASP A 217 5.30 21.94 13.49
N ALA A 218 6.55 21.79 13.92
CA ALA A 218 6.89 21.21 15.21
C ALA A 218 6.25 21.97 16.39
N GLY A 219 6.04 23.28 16.25
CA GLY A 219 5.32 24.09 17.23
C GLY A 219 3.81 23.89 17.19
N LEU A 220 3.23 23.45 16.06
CA LEU A 220 1.84 22.97 16.06
C LEU A 220 1.70 21.71 16.89
N MET A 221 2.75 20.89 17.02
CA MET A 221 2.73 19.66 17.81
C MET A 221 2.97 19.88 19.32
N ASP A 222 3.19 21.11 19.78
CA ASP A 222 3.22 21.43 21.21
C ASP A 222 1.85 21.16 21.84
N GLY A 223 1.85 20.42 22.96
CA GLY A 223 0.66 19.84 23.62
C GLY A 223 -0.60 20.71 23.59
N HIS A 224 -0.46 21.97 23.98
CA HIS A 224 -1.61 22.87 24.03
C HIS A 224 -2.03 23.42 22.66
N ARG A 225 -1.07 23.70 21.78
CA ARG A 225 -1.33 24.35 20.49
C ARG A 225 -2.03 23.40 19.52
N TRP A 226 -1.62 22.13 19.45
CA TRP A 226 -2.31 21.16 18.59
C TRP A 226 -3.76 20.96 19.02
N ALA A 227 -4.03 20.89 20.33
CA ALA A 227 -5.37 20.64 20.83
C ALA A 227 -6.32 21.78 20.42
N GLN A 228 -5.87 23.04 20.55
CA GLN A 228 -6.61 24.20 20.06
C GLN A 228 -6.82 24.16 18.55
N ASP A 229 -5.78 23.80 17.78
CA ASP A 229 -5.85 23.71 16.32
C ASP A 229 -6.85 22.63 15.85
N ILE A 230 -6.89 21.47 16.50
CA ILE A 230 -7.91 20.44 16.21
C ILE A 230 -9.30 20.97 16.53
N ILE A 231 -9.49 21.59 17.69
CA ILE A 231 -10.80 22.12 18.10
C ILE A 231 -11.28 23.21 17.14
N ALA A 232 -10.38 24.07 16.67
CA ALA A 232 -10.69 25.17 15.75
C ALA A 232 -11.02 24.70 14.33
N ARG A 233 -10.45 23.58 13.88
CA ARG A 233 -10.70 23.03 12.54
C ARG A 233 -11.99 22.22 12.54
N ARG A 234 -12.78 22.36 11.46
CA ARG A 234 -14.06 21.62 11.31
C ARG A 234 -13.84 20.16 10.92
N TYR A 235 -12.80 19.89 10.14
CA TYR A 235 -12.39 18.58 9.68
C TYR A 235 -10.89 18.45 9.93
N ALA A 236 -10.52 17.68 10.95
CA ALA A 236 -9.13 17.38 11.27
C ALA A 236 -9.04 16.01 11.94
N TRP A 237 -7.84 15.43 11.90
CA TRP A 237 -7.42 14.35 12.78
C TRP A 237 -5.98 14.54 13.21
N ALA A 238 -5.62 13.87 14.29
CA ALA A 238 -4.24 13.84 14.73
C ALA A 238 -3.87 12.52 15.37
N VAL A 239 -2.57 12.24 15.33
CA VAL A 239 -1.97 11.04 15.90
C VAL A 239 -0.81 11.45 16.79
N PHE A 240 -0.80 10.95 18.01
CA PHE A 240 0.27 11.21 18.97
C PHE A 240 0.85 9.90 19.50
N PRO A 241 2.14 9.60 19.27
CA PRO A 241 2.82 8.50 19.92
C PRO A 241 3.15 8.90 21.35
N GLY A 242 2.69 8.13 22.35
CA GLY A 242 3.08 8.30 23.75
C GLY A 242 2.08 9.04 24.64
N ASN A 243 2.59 9.71 25.68
CA ASN A 243 1.77 10.29 26.76
C ASN A 243 1.37 11.73 26.44
N VAL A 244 0.08 11.94 26.20
CA VAL A 244 -0.53 13.26 25.97
C VAL A 244 -0.86 13.90 27.34
N PRO A 245 -0.54 15.19 27.56
CA PRO A 245 -0.88 15.86 28.81
C PRO A 245 -2.39 15.77 29.13
N PRO A 246 -2.77 15.56 30.41
CA PRO A 246 -4.18 15.42 30.80
C PRO A 246 -5.08 16.60 30.40
N ASP A 247 -4.56 17.82 30.45
CA ASP A 247 -5.32 19.02 30.12
C ASP A 247 -5.66 19.10 28.62
N ASP A 248 -4.70 18.74 27.76
CA ASP A 248 -4.90 18.69 26.31
C ASP A 248 -5.87 17.55 25.94
N MET A 249 -5.75 16.40 26.62
CA MET A 249 -6.71 15.29 26.50
C MET A 249 -8.14 15.72 26.87
N ALA A 250 -8.31 16.51 27.94
CA ALA A 250 -9.62 16.98 28.38
C ALA A 250 -10.24 17.97 27.39
N ALA A 251 -9.42 18.87 26.82
CA ALA A 251 -9.87 19.83 25.82
C ALA A 251 -10.47 19.14 24.58
N VAL A 252 -9.76 18.16 24.01
CA VAL A 252 -10.21 17.48 22.79
C VAL A 252 -11.42 16.56 23.04
N ARG A 253 -11.53 15.94 24.23
CA ARG A 253 -12.69 15.11 24.60
C ARG A 253 -14.01 15.86 24.66
N ASN A 254 -13.97 17.15 24.99
CA ASN A 254 -15.17 17.99 25.04
C ASN A 254 -15.59 18.50 23.64
N ALA A 255 -14.72 18.35 22.65
CA ALA A 255 -14.98 18.73 21.27
C ALA A 255 -15.66 17.58 20.49
N PRO A 256 -16.21 17.81 19.29
CA PRO A 256 -16.95 16.79 18.52
C PRO A 256 -16.01 15.78 17.82
N TYR A 257 -15.08 15.22 18.58
CA TYR A 257 -14.05 14.27 18.16
C TYR A 257 -14.19 12.95 18.91
N ASP A 258 -13.86 11.85 18.23
CA ASP A 258 -13.78 10.52 18.82
C ASP A 258 -12.31 10.17 19.10
N GLN A 259 -12.05 9.56 20.27
CA GLN A 259 -10.71 9.14 20.70
C GLN A 259 -10.52 7.65 20.43
N ILE A 260 -9.42 7.27 19.76
CA ILE A 260 -9.01 5.87 19.56
C ILE A 260 -7.62 5.66 20.14
N ARG A 261 -7.42 4.60 20.92
CA ARG A 261 -6.12 4.21 21.48
C ARG A 261 -5.54 3.05 20.69
N LEU A 262 -4.28 3.16 20.30
CA LEU A 262 -3.53 2.15 19.57
C LEU A 262 -2.76 1.23 20.52
N LYS A 263 -2.27 0.09 19.99
CA LYS A 263 -1.50 -0.89 20.77
C LYS A 263 -0.12 -0.38 21.17
N ASP A 264 0.48 0.49 20.35
CA ASP A 264 1.78 1.12 20.59
C ASP A 264 1.71 2.29 21.61
N GLY A 265 0.54 2.53 22.21
CA GLY A 265 0.28 3.64 23.12
C GLY A 265 -0.10 4.94 22.42
N GLY A 266 -0.14 4.96 21.09
CA GLY A 266 -0.58 6.10 20.31
C GLY A 266 -2.05 6.44 20.54
N VAL A 267 -2.40 7.72 20.37
CA VAL A 267 -3.78 8.21 20.47
C VAL A 267 -4.17 8.94 19.19
N TRP A 268 -5.28 8.51 18.59
CA TRP A 268 -5.92 9.19 17.47
C TRP A 268 -7.10 10.02 17.97
N PHE A 269 -7.22 11.23 17.44
CA PHE A 269 -8.41 12.06 17.55
C PHE A 269 -8.99 12.26 16.17
N ILE A 270 -10.24 11.88 15.97
CA ILE A 270 -10.87 11.85 14.65
C ILE A 270 -12.16 12.65 14.72
N SER A 271 -12.35 13.60 13.80
CA SER A 271 -13.62 14.33 13.70
C SER A 271 -14.78 13.33 13.58
N ARG A 272 -15.89 13.54 14.28
CA ARG A 272 -17.08 12.67 14.16
C ARG A 272 -17.64 12.58 12.74
N ARG A 273 -17.26 13.49 11.85
CA ARG A 273 -17.60 13.46 10.42
C ARG A 273 -16.76 12.47 9.61
N MET A 274 -15.71 11.91 10.22
CA MET A 274 -14.76 10.97 9.63
C MET A 274 -14.86 9.56 10.21
N ARG A 275 -16.05 9.16 10.67
CA ARG A 275 -16.25 7.89 11.40
C ARG A 275 -15.87 6.60 10.66
N ARG A 276 -15.74 6.63 9.32
CA ARG A 276 -15.23 5.50 8.54
C ARG A 276 -13.71 5.47 8.43
N LEU A 277 -13.01 6.42 9.05
CA LEU A 277 -11.57 6.30 9.24
C LEU A 277 -11.33 5.29 10.36
N HIS A 278 -10.80 4.13 10.00
CA HIS A 278 -10.38 3.11 10.95
C HIS A 278 -8.84 3.09 10.96
N PRO A 279 -8.20 3.77 11.94
CA PRO A 279 -6.76 3.68 12.11
C PRO A 279 -6.32 2.24 12.21
N ASN A 280 -5.21 1.90 11.57
CA ASN A 280 -4.58 0.62 11.84
C ASN A 280 -4.03 0.66 13.26
N LEU A 281 -4.61 -0.18 14.14
CA LEU A 281 -4.31 -0.21 15.57
C LEU A 281 -2.90 -0.69 15.90
N GLU A 282 -2.22 -1.34 14.95
CA GLU A 282 -0.87 -1.88 15.11
C GLU A 282 0.21 -0.95 14.54
N ASP A 283 -0.12 -0.25 13.46
CA ASP A 283 0.79 0.69 12.79
C ASP A 283 -0.02 1.83 12.18
N TRP A 284 -0.01 2.99 12.84
CA TRP A 284 -0.76 4.16 12.36
C TRP A 284 -0.31 4.61 10.96
N SER A 285 0.95 4.37 10.57
CA SER A 285 1.45 4.72 9.24
C SER A 285 0.82 3.84 8.16
N ALA A 286 0.23 2.70 8.51
CA ALA A 286 -0.51 1.80 7.61
C ALA A 286 -1.99 2.18 7.45
N THR A 287 -2.45 3.26 8.09
CA THR A 287 -3.85 3.68 8.05
C THR A 287 -4.24 4.07 6.64
N PRO A 288 -5.22 3.37 6.01
CA PRO A 288 -5.72 3.77 4.71
C PRO A 288 -6.61 5.00 4.85
N LEU A 289 -6.42 5.98 3.97
CA LEU A 289 -7.30 7.13 3.85
C LEU A 289 -8.46 6.90 2.88
N PHE A 290 -8.35 5.90 2.01
CA PHE A 290 -9.43 5.53 1.11
C PHE A 290 -10.64 5.03 1.90
N GLY A 291 -11.83 5.53 1.55
CA GLY A 291 -13.07 5.16 2.23
C GLY A 291 -13.38 5.94 3.50
N ALA A 292 -12.45 6.78 3.96
CA ALA A 292 -12.59 7.51 5.20
C ALA A 292 -13.55 8.71 5.04
N TRP A 293 -14.85 8.45 5.06
CA TRP A 293 -15.92 9.46 5.09
C TRP A 293 -17.27 8.82 5.41
N GLN A 294 -18.10 9.49 6.22
CA GLN A 294 -19.49 9.11 6.43
C GLN A 294 -20.41 10.10 5.70
N ALA A 295 -21.27 9.63 4.77
CA ALA A 295 -22.46 10.38 4.34
C ALA A 295 -23.46 10.41 5.48
N ASP A 296 -23.95 11.61 5.78
CA ASP A 296 -24.94 12.02 6.79
C ASP A 296 -24.99 11.29 8.16
N MET A 297 -25.51 12.03 9.16
CA MET A 297 -25.41 11.71 10.59
C MET A 297 -26.19 10.46 11.07
N ASP A 298 -26.90 9.76 10.18
CA ASP A 298 -27.92 8.77 10.53
C ASP A 298 -27.51 7.30 10.31
N LEU A 299 -26.24 7.00 9.99
CA LEU A 299 -25.81 5.60 10.02
C LEU A 299 -25.64 5.13 11.47
N PRO A 300 -26.26 3.99 11.86
CA PRO A 300 -25.99 3.38 13.16
C PRO A 300 -24.49 3.10 13.27
N TYR A 301 -23.96 3.32 14.48
CA TYR A 301 -22.57 3.04 14.84
C TYR A 301 -22.14 1.66 14.31
N ASP A 302 -21.13 1.62 13.44
CA ASP A 302 -20.50 0.39 12.99
C ASP A 302 -19.43 0.01 14.02
N PRO A 303 -19.60 -1.08 14.81
CA PRO A 303 -18.67 -1.46 15.87
C PRO A 303 -17.43 -2.20 15.35
N ARG A 304 -17.25 -2.31 14.02
CA ARG A 304 -16.12 -3.03 13.40
C ARG A 304 -14.78 -2.33 13.57
#